data_AF-A0A401P4X1-F1
#
_entry.id   AF-A0A401P4X1-F1
#
_cell.length_a   1.000
_cell.length_b   1.000
_cell.length_c   1.000
_cell.angle_alpha   90.00
_cell.angle_beta   90.00
_cell.angle_gamma   90.00
#
_symmetry.space_group_name_H-M   'P 1'
#
loop_
_entity.id
_entity.type
_entity.pdbx_description
1 polymer ?
#
loop_
_entity_poly.entity_id
_entity_poly.type
_entity_poly.pdbx_seq_one_letter_code
_entity_poly.pdbx_strand_id
1 'polypeptide(L)'
;MILGVSGWVMLCILELVSSADQGCPSKQQVLGAIRQMQKLLSSQEAQYTQGMRMMKRKLSLLQNTVNKQASKHNETCPKLNAPNNGKKFGSRYLVGHEVHFACDPGFVLVGSNSRVCLKDKSWSGQLPFCKNVNECASNPCLNGGICVDDVNRYACLCRAGWAGYNCHLALNSRKSCKIV
;
A
#
# COMPACT_ATOMS: atom_id res chain seq x y z
N MET A 1 49.27 24.45 31.75
CA MET A 1 50.72 24.26 31.58
C MET A 1 51.24 23.41 32.74
N ILE A 2 51.31 22.09 32.56
CA ILE A 2 52.35 21.22 33.16
C ILE A 2 52.64 20.17 32.08
N LEU A 3 53.93 20.06 31.77
CA LEU A 3 54.55 19.31 30.69
C LEU A 3 54.71 17.82 31.06
N GLY A 4 54.83 16.95 30.06
CA GLY A 4 55.55 15.69 30.22
C GLY A 4 54.76 14.39 30.08
N VAL A 5 54.06 14.18 28.96
CA VAL A 5 54.01 12.81 28.40
C VAL A 5 55.35 12.56 27.73
N SER A 6 56.14 11.73 28.41
CA SER A 6 57.51 11.31 28.14
C SER A 6 57.83 11.08 26.67
N GLY A 7 59.02 11.52 26.23
CA GLY A 7 59.58 11.27 24.89
C GLY A 7 59.63 9.80 24.45
N TRP A 8 59.34 8.86 25.36
CA TRP A 8 59.10 7.45 25.06
C TRP A 8 57.86 7.19 24.19
N VAL A 9 56.82 8.04 24.24
CA VAL A 9 55.59 7.86 23.44
C VAL A 9 55.80 8.16 21.95
N MET A 10 56.67 9.12 21.62
CA MET A 10 57.06 9.38 20.21
C MET A 10 58.12 8.42 19.70
N LEU A 11 58.97 7.86 20.57
CA LEU A 11 59.94 6.81 20.22
C LEU A 11 59.25 5.46 19.94
N CYS A 12 58.16 5.12 20.63
CA CYS A 12 57.38 3.92 20.33
C CYS A 12 56.72 3.94 18.95
N ILE A 13 56.41 5.12 18.38
CA ILE A 13 55.79 5.22 17.04
C ILE A 13 56.85 5.12 15.93
N LEU A 14 58.10 5.47 16.21
CA LEU A 14 59.21 5.40 15.24
C LEU A 14 59.95 4.05 15.22
N GLU A 15 59.89 3.24 16.28
CA GLU A 15 60.50 1.90 16.29
C GLU A 15 59.60 0.78 15.75
N LEU A 16 58.30 1.03 15.52
CA LEU A 16 57.39 0.05 14.89
C LEU A 16 57.64 -0.16 13.38
N VAL A 17 58.61 0.53 12.78
CA VAL A 17 58.95 0.42 11.34
C VAL A 17 60.26 -0.36 11.09
N SER A 18 61.04 -0.76 12.10
CA SER A 18 62.34 -1.42 11.87
C SER A 18 62.45 -2.91 12.23
N SER A 19 61.40 -3.55 12.75
CA SER A 19 61.45 -4.95 13.18
C SER A 19 60.37 -5.81 12.53
N ALA A 20 60.43 -5.92 11.20
CA ALA A 20 59.67 -6.92 10.45
C ALA A 20 60.35 -8.30 10.54
N ASP A 21 60.51 -8.88 11.74
CA ASP A 21 60.78 -10.33 11.87
C ASP A 21 60.59 -10.94 13.28
N GLN A 22 59.58 -10.52 14.05
CA GLN A 22 59.13 -11.27 15.24
C GLN A 22 57.61 -11.43 15.19
N GLY A 23 57.18 -12.69 15.14
CA GLY A 23 55.86 -13.13 14.68
C GLY A 23 54.64 -12.36 15.20
N CYS A 24 53.58 -12.36 14.39
CA CYS A 24 52.29 -11.79 14.78
C CYS A 24 51.87 -12.26 16.18
N PRO A 25 51.42 -11.36 17.07
CA PRO A 25 50.98 -11.73 18.41
C PRO A 25 49.89 -12.80 18.32
N SER A 26 50.00 -13.84 19.15
CA SER A 26 49.01 -14.91 19.18
C SER A 26 47.62 -14.33 19.48
N LYS A 27 46.56 -15.00 18.99
CA LYS A 27 45.15 -14.61 19.23
C LYS A 27 44.86 -14.32 20.71
N GLN A 28 45.54 -15.01 21.63
CA GLN A 28 45.40 -14.80 23.07
C GLN A 28 46.04 -13.49 23.55
N GLN A 29 47.19 -13.09 23.00
CA GLN A 29 47.84 -11.81 23.31
C GLN A 29 47.02 -10.63 22.82
N VAL A 30 46.44 -10.72 21.62
CA VAL A 30 45.54 -9.69 21.06
C VAL A 30 44.26 -9.57 21.90
N LEU A 31 43.63 -10.70 22.25
CA LEU A 31 42.44 -10.70 23.11
C LEU A 31 42.74 -10.22 24.54
N GLY A 32 43.96 -10.43 25.05
CA GLY A 32 44.42 -9.93 26.34
C GLY A 32 44.54 -8.41 26.34
N ALA A 33 45.17 -7.85 25.31
CA ALA A 33 45.31 -6.40 25.12
C ALA A 33 43.93 -5.71 24.94
N ILE A 34 43.03 -6.33 24.16
CA ILE A 34 41.64 -5.84 23.99
C ILE A 34 40.91 -5.84 25.34
N ARG A 35 41.02 -6.90 26.15
CA ARG A 35 40.38 -6.97 27.47
C ARG A 35 40.95 -5.94 28.46
N GLN A 36 42.25 -5.65 28.41
CA GLN A 36 42.86 -4.62 29.24
C GLN A 36 42.43 -3.21 28.83
N MET A 37 42.38 -2.92 27.52
CA MET A 37 41.84 -1.65 27.00
C MET A 37 40.36 -1.48 27.35
N GLN A 38 39.55 -2.55 27.25
CA GLN A 38 38.13 -2.56 27.66
C GLN A 38 37.96 -2.29 29.16
N LYS A 39 38.83 -2.84 30.02
CA LYS A 39 38.82 -2.55 31.47
C LYS A 39 39.15 -1.08 31.75
N LEU A 40 40.13 -0.51 31.07
CA LEU A 40 40.50 0.91 31.21
C LEU A 40 39.37 1.85 30.74
N LEU A 41 38.72 1.52 29.62
CA LEU A 41 37.53 2.22 29.10
C LEU A 41 36.33 2.13 30.07
N SER A 42 36.10 0.98 30.71
CA SER A 42 35.00 0.79 31.67
C SER A 42 35.17 1.61 32.96
N SER A 43 36.41 1.95 33.32
CA SER A 43 36.69 2.78 34.50
C SER A 43 36.43 4.28 34.26
N GLN A 44 36.54 4.74 33.01
CA GLN A 44 36.25 6.12 32.63
C GLN A 44 34.75 6.37 32.30
N GLU A 45 33.99 5.35 31.90
CA GLU A 45 32.54 5.47 31.65
C GLU A 45 31.68 5.57 32.93
N ALA A 46 32.19 5.08 34.08
CA ALA A 46 31.44 5.07 35.33
C ALA A 46 31.19 6.48 35.91
N GLN A 47 32.00 7.47 35.51
CA GLN A 47 32.01 8.82 36.09
C GLN A 47 31.40 9.92 35.20
N TYR A 48 30.98 9.61 33.97
CA TYR A 48 30.39 10.62 33.07
C TYR A 48 28.90 10.87 33.37
N THR A 49 28.70 11.54 34.50
CA THR A 49 27.57 12.35 34.96
C THR A 49 26.24 11.64 35.30
N GLN A 50 25.82 11.83 36.56
CA GLN A 50 24.44 11.66 37.03
C GLN A 50 23.43 12.41 36.13
N GLY A 51 23.86 13.53 35.52
CA GLY A 51 23.14 14.27 34.49
C GLY A 51 22.83 13.43 33.23
N MET A 52 23.79 12.67 32.68
CA MET A 52 23.54 11.75 31.56
C MET A 52 22.66 10.56 31.94
N ARG A 53 22.71 10.06 33.18
CA ARG A 53 21.74 9.04 33.66
C ARG A 53 20.31 9.58 33.70
N MET A 54 20.16 10.82 34.16
CA MET A 54 18.88 11.54 34.14
C MET A 54 18.43 11.84 32.71
N MET A 55 19.35 12.18 31.81
CA MET A 55 19.08 12.43 30.39
C MET A 55 18.71 11.15 29.65
N LYS A 56 19.33 10.01 29.95
CA LYS A 56 18.96 8.68 29.45
C LYS A 56 17.58 8.25 29.96
N ARG A 57 17.25 8.54 31.23
CA ARG A 57 15.90 8.34 31.78
C ARG A 57 14.87 9.24 31.08
N LYS A 58 15.15 10.53 30.92
CA LYS A 58 14.30 11.47 30.16
C LYS A 58 14.13 11.04 28.70
N LEU A 59 15.20 10.59 28.04
CA LEU A 59 15.17 10.07 26.68
C LEU A 59 14.34 8.77 26.60
N SER A 60 14.42 7.88 27.59
CA SER A 60 13.56 6.68 27.65
C SER A 60 12.08 7.03 27.88
N LEU A 61 11.79 8.08 28.66
CA LEU A 61 10.42 8.58 28.87
C LEU A 61 9.88 9.26 27.61
N LEU A 62 10.72 10.03 26.90
CA LEU A 62 10.39 10.60 25.60
C LEU A 62 10.20 9.52 24.55
N GLN A 63 11.06 8.49 24.51
CA GLN A 63 10.92 7.33 23.64
C GLN A 63 9.62 6.58 23.93
N ASN A 64 9.25 6.40 25.21
CA ASN A 64 7.97 5.81 25.60
C ASN A 64 6.78 6.70 25.22
N THR A 65 6.94 8.03 25.26
CA THR A 65 5.89 8.99 24.83
C THR A 65 5.71 8.97 23.31
N VAL A 66 6.82 8.91 22.55
CA VAL A 66 6.84 8.72 21.09
C VAL A 66 6.24 7.35 20.72
N ASN A 67 6.59 6.27 21.44
CA ASN A 67 6.01 4.94 21.21
C ASN A 67 4.52 4.88 21.60
N LYS A 68 4.09 5.63 22.61
CA LYS A 68 2.67 5.81 22.98
C LYS A 68 1.91 6.64 21.93
N GLN A 69 2.58 7.54 21.22
CA GLN A 69 2.03 8.24 20.06
C GLN A 69 2.05 7.39 18.78
N ALA A 70 2.96 6.43 18.67
CA ALA A 70 3.06 5.50 17.55
C ALA A 70 1.92 4.46 17.50
N SER A 71 1.04 4.39 18.51
CA SER A 71 -0.14 3.51 18.50
C SER A 71 -1.33 4.07 17.69
N LYS A 72 -1.26 5.30 17.17
CA LYS A 72 -2.37 5.93 16.43
C LYS A 72 -2.44 5.56 14.95
N HIS A 73 -1.53 4.71 14.46
CA HIS A 73 -1.51 4.24 13.07
C HIS A 73 -1.97 2.78 12.94
N ASN A 74 -3.00 2.42 13.71
CA ASN A 74 -3.61 1.08 13.65
C ASN A 74 -5.16 1.16 13.66
N GLU A 75 -5.70 2.29 13.20
CA GLU A 75 -7.13 2.62 13.09
C GLU A 75 -7.58 2.65 11.61
N THR A 76 -6.95 1.86 10.75
CA THR A 76 -7.32 1.78 9.33
C THR A 76 -7.98 0.47 8.98
N CYS A 77 -9.03 0.53 8.15
CA CYS A 77 -9.66 -0.63 7.55
C CYS A 77 -8.85 -1.19 6.37
N PRO A 78 -9.07 -2.46 5.99
CA PRO A 78 -8.46 -3.05 4.80
C PRO A 78 -8.71 -2.22 3.55
N LYS A 79 -7.70 -2.06 2.70
CA LYS A 79 -7.81 -1.36 1.43
C LYS A 79 -8.83 -2.06 0.53
N LEU A 80 -9.85 -1.34 0.08
CA LEU A 80 -10.82 -1.83 -0.91
C LEU A 80 -10.35 -1.55 -2.34
N ASN A 81 -10.64 -2.49 -3.23
CA ASN A 81 -10.47 -2.34 -4.68
C ASN A 81 -11.74 -1.77 -5.32
N ALA A 82 -11.62 -1.23 -6.53
CA ALA A 82 -12.79 -0.92 -7.34
C ALA A 82 -13.42 -2.22 -7.85
N PRO A 83 -14.77 -2.30 -7.95
CA PRO A 83 -15.43 -3.41 -8.61
C PRO A 83 -15.08 -3.42 -10.12
N ASN A 84 -15.09 -4.60 -10.74
CA ASN A 84 -14.95 -4.70 -12.20
C ASN A 84 -16.07 -3.90 -12.89
N ASN A 85 -15.76 -3.20 -13.97
CA ASN A 85 -16.69 -2.28 -14.67
C ASN A 85 -17.29 -1.23 -13.72
N GLY A 86 -16.46 -0.70 -12.83
CA GLY A 86 -16.85 0.35 -11.91
C GLY A 86 -15.66 1.07 -11.28
N LYS A 87 -15.99 2.06 -10.45
CA LYS A 87 -15.06 2.99 -9.83
C LYS A 87 -15.30 3.05 -8.33
N LYS A 88 -14.22 3.28 -7.61
CA LYS A 88 -14.21 3.54 -6.17
C LYS A 88 -13.80 4.99 -5.92
N PHE A 89 -14.59 5.71 -5.13
CA PHE A 89 -14.32 7.08 -4.73
C PHE A 89 -13.92 7.10 -3.26
N GLY A 90 -12.78 7.71 -2.98
CA GLY A 90 -12.19 7.77 -1.64
C GLY A 90 -10.96 6.86 -1.49
N SER A 91 -9.98 7.39 -0.78
CA SER A 91 -8.68 6.76 -0.53
C SER A 91 -8.30 6.71 0.95
N ARG A 92 -9.15 7.29 1.82
CA ARG A 92 -8.95 7.31 3.27
C ARG A 92 -9.67 6.12 3.89
N TYR A 93 -8.92 5.31 4.63
CA TYR A 93 -9.43 4.10 5.25
C TYR A 93 -9.47 4.20 6.78
N LEU A 94 -9.42 5.41 7.33
CA LEU A 94 -9.48 5.62 8.78
C LEU A 94 -10.89 5.29 9.30
N VAL A 95 -11.00 4.83 10.54
CA VAL A 95 -12.29 4.65 11.21
C VAL A 95 -13.16 5.90 11.06
N GLY A 96 -14.42 5.71 10.70
CA GLY A 96 -15.41 6.75 10.42
C GLY A 96 -15.39 7.30 8.99
N HIS A 97 -14.37 7.01 8.18
CA HIS A 97 -14.36 7.42 6.78
C HIS A 97 -15.25 6.53 5.92
N GLU A 98 -15.85 7.16 4.91
CA GLU A 98 -16.71 6.53 3.92
C GLU A 98 -16.04 6.44 2.55
N VAL A 99 -16.32 5.35 1.85
CA VAL A 99 -15.91 5.09 0.47
C VAL A 99 -17.15 4.83 -0.35
N HIS A 100 -17.27 5.48 -1.50
CA HIS A 100 -18.41 5.32 -2.41
C HIS A 100 -18.02 4.51 -3.63
N PHE A 101 -19.01 3.86 -4.23
CA PHE A 101 -18.84 3.02 -5.41
C PHE A 101 -19.85 3.44 -6.48
N ALA A 102 -19.42 3.38 -7.74
CA ALA A 102 -20.31 3.52 -8.89
C ALA A 102 -19.88 2.52 -9.97
N CYS A 103 -20.82 2.12 -10.81
CA CYS A 103 -20.53 1.30 -11.96
C CYS A 103 -20.32 2.17 -13.21
N ASP A 104 -19.57 1.63 -14.16
CA ASP A 104 -19.44 2.23 -15.48
C ASP A 104 -20.78 2.14 -16.24
N PRO A 105 -21.02 2.96 -17.28
CA PRO A 105 -22.25 2.92 -18.06
C PRO A 105 -22.55 1.51 -18.61
N GLY A 106 -23.83 1.11 -18.58
CA GLY A 106 -24.26 -0.25 -18.93
C GLY A 106 -24.28 -1.23 -17.75
N PHE A 107 -23.81 -0.84 -16.57
CA PHE A 107 -23.78 -1.70 -15.39
C PHE A 107 -24.59 -1.11 -14.23
N VAL A 108 -25.24 -1.99 -13.47
CA VAL A 108 -25.97 -1.65 -12.25
C VAL A 108 -25.20 -2.10 -11.01
N LEU A 109 -25.19 -1.24 -9.97
CA LEU A 109 -24.54 -1.54 -8.70
C LEU A 109 -25.41 -2.47 -7.85
N VAL A 110 -24.83 -3.58 -7.42
CA VAL A 110 -25.45 -4.53 -6.50
C VAL A 110 -24.64 -4.57 -5.20
N GLY A 111 -25.31 -4.44 -4.06
CA GLY A 111 -24.69 -4.32 -2.74
C GLY A 111 -24.78 -2.89 -2.19
N SER A 112 -23.85 -2.51 -1.30
CA SER A 112 -23.86 -1.18 -0.69
C SER A 112 -23.18 -0.14 -1.59
N ASN A 113 -23.89 0.93 -1.95
CA ASN A 113 -23.35 2.05 -2.75
C ASN A 113 -22.26 2.86 -2.02
N SER A 114 -22.21 2.75 -0.70
CA SER A 114 -21.14 3.26 0.14
C SER A 114 -20.83 2.35 1.31
N ARG A 115 -19.60 2.44 1.83
CA ARG A 115 -19.14 1.66 2.97
C ARG A 115 -18.35 2.55 3.91
N VAL A 116 -18.61 2.41 5.20
CA VAL A 116 -17.96 3.17 6.28
C VAL A 116 -17.00 2.25 7.03
N CYS A 117 -15.81 2.74 7.31
CA CYS A 117 -14.84 2.04 8.14
C CYS A 117 -15.29 2.09 9.62
N LEU A 118 -15.62 0.94 10.19
CA LEU A 118 -16.14 0.82 11.55
C LEU A 118 -15.01 0.76 12.59
N LYS A 119 -15.35 0.97 13.87
CA LYS A 119 -14.38 0.96 14.98
C LYS A 119 -13.68 -0.40 15.16
N ASP A 120 -14.30 -1.48 14.73
CA ASP A 120 -13.74 -2.84 14.72
C ASP A 120 -12.80 -3.10 13.52
N LYS A 121 -12.56 -2.07 12.69
CA LYS A 121 -11.72 -2.10 11.49
C LYS A 121 -12.32 -2.94 10.35
N SER A 122 -13.62 -3.20 10.40
CA SER A 122 -14.39 -3.78 9.31
C SER A 122 -15.12 -2.71 8.51
N TRP A 123 -15.52 -3.05 7.28
CA TRP A 123 -16.35 -2.17 6.46
C TRP A 123 -17.82 -2.51 6.67
N SER A 124 -18.64 -1.48 6.89
CA SER A 124 -20.09 -1.64 6.94
C SER A 124 -20.65 -2.16 5.61
N GLY A 125 -21.85 -2.72 5.67
CA GLY A 125 -22.60 -3.14 4.48
C GLY A 125 -21.95 -4.29 3.70
N GLN A 126 -22.53 -4.56 2.53
CA GLN A 126 -22.10 -5.64 1.65
C GLN A 126 -21.11 -5.13 0.60
N LEU A 127 -20.12 -5.95 0.26
CA LEU A 127 -19.15 -5.61 -0.79
C LEU A 127 -19.89 -5.42 -2.14
N PRO A 128 -19.81 -4.24 -2.77
CA PRO A 128 -20.52 -4.01 -4.01
C PRO A 128 -19.83 -4.66 -5.21
N PHE A 129 -20.63 -5.04 -6.19
CA PHE A 129 -20.17 -5.47 -7.51
C PHE A 129 -21.09 -4.89 -8.60
N CYS A 130 -20.57 -4.81 -9.82
CA CYS A 130 -21.30 -4.28 -10.97
C CYS A 130 -21.79 -5.43 -11.85
N LYS A 131 -23.09 -5.42 -12.15
CA LYS A 131 -23.74 -6.42 -13.01
C LYS A 131 -24.17 -5.76 -14.32
N ASN A 132 -23.96 -6.44 -15.46
CA ASN A 132 -24.44 -5.91 -16.74
C ASN A 132 -25.97 -5.70 -16.66
N VAL A 133 -26.44 -4.57 -17.16
CA VAL A 133 -27.86 -4.38 -17.45
C VAL A 133 -28.22 -5.35 -18.57
N ASN A 134 -29.45 -5.86 -18.56
CA ASN A 134 -29.96 -6.69 -19.65
C ASN A 134 -30.92 -5.86 -20.48
N GLU A 135 -30.42 -5.26 -21.56
CA GLU A 135 -31.22 -4.43 -22.46
C GLU A 135 -32.29 -5.25 -23.19
N CYS A 136 -32.07 -6.55 -23.36
CA CYS A 136 -33.05 -7.48 -23.92
C CYS A 136 -34.24 -7.78 -22.99
N ALA A 137 -34.20 -7.41 -21.71
CA ALA A 137 -35.28 -7.68 -20.75
C ALA A 137 -36.64 -7.07 -21.14
N SER A 138 -36.62 -6.00 -21.95
CA SER A 138 -37.82 -5.34 -22.47
C SER A 138 -38.39 -5.98 -23.73
N ASN A 139 -37.75 -7.05 -24.25
CA ASN A 139 -38.06 -7.69 -25.53
C ASN A 139 -38.17 -6.69 -26.71
N PRO A 140 -37.11 -5.91 -26.99
CA PRO A 140 -37.19 -4.83 -27.98
C PRO A 140 -37.23 -5.31 -29.44
N CYS A 141 -36.79 -6.54 -29.73
CA CYS A 141 -36.76 -7.09 -31.09
C CYS A 141 -38.12 -7.62 -31.51
N LEU A 142 -38.69 -7.04 -32.58
CA LEU A 142 -40.02 -7.39 -33.08
C LEU A 142 -39.97 -8.53 -34.10
N ASN A 143 -41.16 -9.02 -34.45
CA ASN A 143 -41.38 -9.99 -35.53
C ASN A 143 -40.53 -11.28 -35.42
N GLY A 144 -40.31 -11.72 -34.18
CA GLY A 144 -39.54 -12.92 -33.87
C GLY A 144 -38.02 -12.76 -34.03
N GLY A 145 -37.51 -11.52 -34.09
CA GLY A 145 -36.08 -11.25 -34.04
C GLY A 145 -35.44 -11.74 -32.74
N ILE A 146 -34.18 -12.18 -32.81
CA ILE A 146 -33.42 -12.64 -31.64
C ILE A 146 -32.71 -11.42 -31.05
N CYS A 147 -32.95 -11.14 -29.77
CA CYS A 147 -32.23 -10.09 -29.05
C CYS A 147 -30.89 -10.62 -28.53
N VAL A 148 -29.83 -9.87 -28.81
CA VAL A 148 -28.48 -10.12 -28.30
C VAL A 148 -28.12 -8.97 -27.37
N ASP A 149 -27.92 -9.30 -26.09
CA ASP A 149 -27.47 -8.40 -25.04
C ASP A 149 -26.01 -7.99 -25.28
N ASP A 150 -25.69 -6.73 -25.02
CA ASP A 150 -24.34 -6.19 -25.10
C ASP A 150 -24.19 -5.07 -24.05
N VAL A 151 -22.99 -4.52 -23.86
CA VAL A 151 -22.76 -3.49 -22.84
C VAL A 151 -23.42 -2.18 -23.25
N ASN A 152 -24.40 -1.71 -22.47
CA ASN A 152 -25.10 -0.43 -22.65
C ASN A 152 -25.86 -0.33 -23.99
N ARG A 153 -26.11 -1.46 -24.67
CA ARG A 153 -26.83 -1.54 -25.95
C ARG A 153 -27.30 -2.97 -26.19
N TYR A 154 -28.19 -3.13 -27.16
CA TYR A 154 -28.55 -4.44 -27.69
C TYR A 154 -28.50 -4.43 -29.22
N ALA A 155 -28.48 -5.63 -29.80
CA ALA A 155 -28.65 -5.85 -31.23
C ALA A 155 -29.79 -6.83 -31.49
N CYS A 156 -30.57 -6.57 -32.54
CA CYS A 156 -31.58 -7.50 -33.01
C CYS A 156 -31.10 -8.23 -34.26
N LEU A 157 -31.07 -9.57 -34.20
CA LEU A 157 -30.88 -10.41 -35.37
C LEU A 157 -32.25 -10.67 -36.01
N CYS A 158 -32.52 -9.98 -37.12
CA CYS A 158 -33.81 -10.06 -37.79
C CYS A 158 -33.97 -11.35 -38.59
N ARG A 159 -35.19 -11.90 -38.55
CA ARG A 159 -35.57 -13.01 -39.42
C ARG A 159 -35.72 -12.55 -40.87
N ALA A 160 -35.67 -13.50 -41.80
CA ALA A 160 -35.87 -13.25 -43.23
C ALA A 160 -37.19 -12.48 -43.47
N GLY A 161 -37.11 -11.44 -44.30
CA GLY A 161 -38.24 -10.55 -44.60
C GLY A 161 -38.38 -9.35 -43.66
N TRP A 162 -37.56 -9.21 -42.62
CA TRP A 162 -37.58 -8.09 -41.67
C TRP A 162 -36.22 -7.37 -41.57
N ALA A 163 -36.26 -6.07 -41.29
CA ALA A 163 -35.10 -5.20 -41.14
C ALA A 163 -35.36 -4.03 -40.16
N GLY A 164 -34.35 -3.19 -39.96
CA GLY A 164 -34.36 -2.07 -39.01
C GLY A 164 -33.81 -2.46 -37.63
N TYR A 165 -33.50 -1.45 -36.80
CA TYR A 165 -32.84 -1.64 -35.49
C TYR A 165 -33.60 -2.64 -34.60
N ASN A 166 -34.94 -2.58 -34.63
CA ASN A 166 -35.83 -3.45 -33.86
C ASN A 166 -36.59 -4.48 -34.72
N CYS A 167 -36.14 -4.75 -35.96
CA CYS A 167 -36.82 -5.66 -36.90
C CYS A 167 -38.27 -5.27 -37.24
N HIS A 168 -38.59 -3.98 -37.23
CA HIS A 168 -39.94 -3.46 -37.46
C HIS A 168 -40.29 -3.24 -38.95
N LEU A 169 -39.28 -3.23 -39.83
CA LEU A 169 -39.47 -2.93 -41.26
C LEU A 169 -39.63 -4.23 -42.05
N ALA A 170 -40.74 -4.39 -42.77
CA ALA A 170 -40.92 -5.50 -43.70
C ALA A 170 -40.19 -5.22 -45.02
N LEU A 171 -39.26 -6.08 -45.42
CA LEU A 171 -38.49 -5.97 -46.67
C LEU A 171 -39.34 -6.21 -47.92
N ASN A 172 -40.49 -6.89 -47.78
CA ASN A 172 -41.46 -7.10 -48.85
C ASN A 172 -42.48 -5.96 -48.96
N SER A 173 -42.31 -4.87 -48.18
CA SER A 173 -43.07 -3.64 -48.40
C SER A 173 -42.50 -2.98 -49.65
N ARG A 174 -43.24 -3.06 -50.77
CA ARG A 174 -42.85 -2.54 -52.09
C ARG A 174 -42.44 -1.06 -52.02
N LYS A 175 -41.18 -0.79 -51.72
CA LYS A 175 -40.49 0.45 -52.05
C LYS A 175 -39.31 0.07 -52.92
N SER A 176 -39.65 -0.24 -54.18
CA SER A 176 -38.71 -0.09 -55.29
C SER A 176 -38.18 1.33 -55.18
N CYS A 177 -36.91 1.49 -54.83
CA CYS A 177 -36.20 2.74 -55.06
C CYS A 177 -36.24 2.95 -56.58
N LYS A 178 -37.21 3.73 -57.07
CA LYS A 178 -37.11 4.28 -58.42
C LYS A 178 -36.07 5.37 -58.31
N ILE A 179 -34.86 5.06 -58.78
CA ILE A 179 -33.88 6.07 -59.13
C ILE A 179 -34.53 6.84 -60.29
N VAL A 180 -35.08 8.01 -59.98
CA VAL A 180 -35.55 8.98 -60.98
C VAL A 180 -34.34 9.73 -61.49
#